data_AF-A0A553FNC8-F1
#
_entry.id   AF-A0A553FNC8-F1
#
_cell.length_a   1.000
_cell.length_b   1.000
_cell.length_c   1.000
_cell.angle_alpha   90.00
_cell.angle_beta   90.00
_cell.angle_gamma   90.00
#
_symmetry.space_group_name_H-M   'P 1'
#
loop_
_entity.id
_entity.type
_entity.pdbx_description
1 polymer ?
#
loop_
_entity_poly.entity_id
_entity_poly.type
_entity_poly.pdbx_seq_one_letter_code
_entity_poly.pdbx_strand_id
1 'polypeptide(L)'
;MYTVSTSSYSNGFSQSTKPAGIIRIPAGTTAFDPEYFFSTDDAENGGKLTHAIYIGDGKLFATVTTKEHTIDDRRQDTNLRLAIVDLTAETITLVANAPEFSGNGGRSFAAFLEDGKVYSAIADEQGVVNIYQTDVATATPTKGAVVEATFVGGITKLQ
;
A
#
# COMPACT_ATOMS: atom_id res chain seq x y z
N MET A 1 2.87 -14.24 -10.42
CA MET A 1 1.95 -13.61 -9.44
C MET A 1 2.74 -13.29 -8.19
N TYR A 2 2.44 -12.17 -7.53
CA TYR A 2 2.98 -11.81 -6.22
C TYR A 2 1.84 -11.68 -5.23
N THR A 3 2.09 -12.02 -3.97
CA THR A 3 1.12 -11.82 -2.89
C THR A 3 1.81 -11.22 -1.68
N VAL A 4 1.08 -10.34 -0.99
CA VAL A 4 1.57 -9.59 0.16
C VAL A 4 1.03 -10.25 1.43
N SER A 5 1.92 -10.54 2.37
CA SER A 5 1.57 -10.95 3.72
C SER A 5 1.89 -9.80 4.67
N THR A 6 0.85 -9.17 5.23
CA THR A 6 1.00 -7.95 6.03
C THR A 6 1.56 -8.23 7.41
N SER A 7 1.30 -9.41 8.01
CA SER A 7 1.67 -9.78 9.38
C SER A 7 1.40 -8.65 10.41
N SER A 8 0.27 -7.94 10.27
CA SER A 8 -0.03 -6.73 11.04
C SER A 8 -1.28 -6.86 11.89
N TYR A 9 -1.19 -6.50 13.18
CA TYR A 9 -2.36 -6.41 14.06
C TYR A 9 -3.37 -5.39 13.53
N SER A 10 -2.90 -4.23 13.06
CA SER A 10 -3.74 -3.17 12.49
C SER A 10 -4.57 -3.65 11.29
N ASN A 11 -4.10 -4.68 10.58
CA ASN A 11 -4.82 -5.34 9.50
C ASN A 11 -5.50 -6.66 9.88
N GLY A 12 -5.71 -6.88 11.18
CA GLY A 12 -6.59 -7.93 11.69
C GLY A 12 -5.90 -9.23 12.08
N PHE A 13 -4.57 -9.32 11.98
CA PHE A 13 -3.84 -10.47 12.52
C PHE A 13 -4.04 -10.54 14.04
N SER A 14 -4.20 -11.76 14.57
CA SER A 14 -4.26 -12.01 16.02
C SER A 14 -2.88 -12.21 16.64
N GLN A 15 -1.86 -12.40 15.81
CA GLN A 15 -0.46 -12.57 16.17
C GLN A 15 0.42 -12.17 14.98
N SER A 16 1.60 -11.62 15.25
CA SER A 16 2.64 -11.32 14.26
C SER A 16 3.91 -12.07 14.65
N THR A 17 4.02 -13.34 14.23
CA THR A 17 5.15 -14.23 14.58
C THR A 17 6.13 -14.46 13.43
N LYS A 18 5.81 -13.94 12.25
CA LYS A 18 6.65 -13.98 11.05
C LYS A 18 6.80 -12.59 10.46
N PRO A 19 7.91 -12.31 9.76
CA PRO A 19 8.06 -11.03 9.08
C PRO A 19 6.94 -10.82 8.05
N ALA A 20 6.56 -9.56 7.86
CA ALA A 20 5.77 -9.16 6.72
C ALA A 20 6.63 -9.29 5.45
N GLY A 21 5.99 -9.58 4.33
CA GLY A 21 6.74 -9.74 3.10
C GLY A 21 5.91 -10.10 1.89
N ILE A 22 6.64 -10.22 0.78
CA ILE A 22 6.08 -10.54 -0.53
C ILE A 22 6.65 -11.89 -0.98
N ILE A 23 5.75 -12.77 -1.38
CA ILE A 23 6.09 -14.08 -1.96
C ILE A 23 5.60 -14.17 -3.40
N ARG A 24 6.28 -14.98 -4.20
CA ARG A 24 6.05 -15.13 -5.64
C ARG A 24 5.54 -16.51 -5.98
N ILE A 25 4.63 -16.58 -6.94
CA ILE A 25 4.32 -17.78 -7.72
C ILE A 25 4.75 -17.48 -9.16
N PRO A 26 5.78 -18.17 -9.69
CA PRO A 26 6.27 -17.96 -11.06
C PRO A 26 5.19 -18.18 -12.11
N ALA A 27 5.37 -17.60 -13.30
CA ALA A 27 4.45 -17.78 -14.40
C ALA A 27 4.42 -19.26 -14.84
N GLY A 28 3.22 -19.80 -15.06
CA GLY A 28 3.04 -21.19 -15.48
C GLY A 28 3.19 -22.23 -14.36
N THR A 29 3.36 -21.81 -13.10
CA THR A 29 3.44 -22.73 -11.95
C THR A 29 2.32 -22.49 -10.94
N THR A 30 2.16 -23.43 -10.01
CA THR A 30 1.23 -23.35 -8.87
C THR A 30 1.94 -23.37 -7.51
N ALA A 31 3.25 -23.56 -7.51
CA ALA A 31 4.07 -23.59 -6.31
C ALA A 31 4.66 -22.21 -6.02
N PHE A 32 4.79 -21.88 -4.72
CA PHE A 32 5.58 -20.74 -4.29
C PHE A 32 7.04 -20.93 -4.69
N ASP A 33 7.66 -19.82 -5.05
CA ASP A 33 9.07 -19.76 -5.36
C ASP A 33 9.90 -19.83 -4.08
N PRO A 34 10.69 -20.90 -3.84
CA PRO A 34 11.52 -20.99 -2.65
C PRO A 34 12.67 -19.97 -2.65
N GLU A 35 13.05 -19.45 -3.83
CA GLU A 35 14.16 -18.51 -4.00
C GLU A 35 13.72 -17.04 -3.91
N TYR A 36 12.42 -16.78 -3.71
CA TYR A 36 11.90 -15.42 -3.62
C TYR A 36 11.09 -15.20 -2.34
N PHE A 37 11.68 -14.44 -1.44
CA PHE A 37 11.00 -13.85 -0.29
C PHE A 37 11.56 -12.46 -0.04
N PHE A 38 10.75 -11.44 -0.28
CA PHE A 38 11.11 -10.07 0.06
C PHE A 38 10.52 -9.69 1.42
N SER A 39 11.36 -9.63 2.46
CA SER A 39 10.98 -9.15 3.79
C SER A 39 10.77 -7.64 3.77
N THR A 40 9.54 -7.19 4.01
CA THR A 40 9.23 -5.76 4.01
C THR A 40 9.53 -5.12 5.36
N ASP A 41 9.62 -5.90 6.43
CA ASP A 41 10.00 -5.40 7.77
C ASP A 41 11.46 -4.92 7.80
N ASP A 42 12.34 -5.64 7.10
CA ASP A 42 13.80 -5.39 7.12
C ASP A 42 14.26 -4.41 6.03
N ALA A 43 13.36 -4.04 5.12
CA ALA A 43 13.66 -3.15 4.00
C ALA A 43 13.87 -1.71 4.48
N GLU A 44 14.72 -0.96 3.77
CA GLU A 44 14.78 0.50 3.96
C GLU A 44 13.41 1.11 3.64
N ASN A 45 12.92 1.99 4.52
CA ASN A 45 11.55 2.53 4.48
C ASN A 45 10.44 1.47 4.56
N GLY A 46 10.79 0.29 5.06
CA GLY A 46 9.92 -0.85 5.23
C GLY A 46 8.99 -0.77 6.43
N GLY A 47 8.27 -1.86 6.62
CA GLY A 47 7.21 -2.05 7.60
C GLY A 47 6.18 -3.05 7.10
N LYS A 48 5.01 -3.05 7.73
CA LYS A 48 3.89 -3.89 7.31
C LYS A 48 3.23 -3.25 6.08
N LEU A 49 3.26 -3.94 4.94
CA LEU A 49 2.48 -3.51 3.79
C LEU A 49 1.01 -3.83 4.02
N THR A 50 0.15 -2.84 3.94
CA THR A 50 -1.25 -2.94 4.38
C THR A 50 -2.20 -3.06 3.21
N HIS A 51 -2.05 -2.19 2.20
CA HIS A 51 -2.77 -2.25 0.94
C HIS A 51 -1.77 -2.22 -0.21
N ALA A 52 -2.09 -2.87 -1.33
CA ALA A 52 -1.26 -2.82 -2.53
C ALA A 52 -2.07 -3.09 -3.80
N ILE A 53 -1.71 -2.40 -4.89
CA ILE A 53 -2.12 -2.73 -6.25
C ILE A 53 -0.88 -2.91 -7.13
N TYR A 54 -0.97 -3.80 -8.11
CA TYR A 54 0.08 -3.94 -9.12
C TYR A 54 -0.04 -2.82 -10.16
N ILE A 55 1.05 -2.10 -10.41
CA ILE A 55 1.10 -0.93 -11.29
C ILE A 55 1.99 -1.14 -12.53
N GLY A 56 2.29 -2.40 -12.87
CA GLY A 56 3.16 -2.73 -14.00
C GLY A 56 4.65 -2.73 -13.64
N ASP A 57 5.49 -3.18 -14.58
CA ASP A 57 6.96 -3.14 -14.50
C ASP A 57 7.57 -3.63 -13.18
N GLY A 58 7.00 -4.71 -12.64
CA GLY A 58 7.46 -5.30 -11.39
C GLY A 58 7.23 -4.40 -10.16
N LYS A 59 6.28 -3.47 -10.20
CA LYS A 59 6.04 -2.50 -9.13
C LYS A 59 4.65 -2.64 -8.51
N LEU A 60 4.58 -2.38 -7.21
CA LEU A 60 3.34 -2.17 -6.48
C LEU A 60 3.23 -0.72 -6.06
N PHE A 61 2.03 -0.16 -6.13
CA PHE A 61 1.67 1.00 -5.33
C PHE A 61 1.02 0.50 -4.05
N ALA A 62 1.60 0.83 -2.90
CA ALA A 62 1.26 0.23 -1.63
C ALA A 62 1.14 1.26 -0.51
N THR A 63 0.60 0.81 0.62
CA THR A 63 0.68 1.52 1.89
C THR A 63 1.58 0.75 2.85
N VAL A 64 2.43 1.46 3.58
CA VAL A 64 3.32 0.91 4.61
C VAL A 64 3.04 1.56 5.95
N THR A 65 3.09 0.78 7.02
CA THR A 65 2.94 1.27 8.39
C THR A 65 4.13 2.14 8.81
N THR A 66 3.88 3.24 9.50
CA THR A 66 4.92 4.16 10.01
C THR A 66 5.35 3.89 11.45
N LYS A 67 4.66 2.98 12.13
CA LYS A 67 4.99 2.53 13.49
C LYS A 67 4.65 1.05 13.67
N GLU A 68 5.19 0.46 14.71
CA GLU A 68 4.77 -0.85 15.19
C GLU A 68 3.35 -0.79 15.77
N HIS A 69 2.52 -1.76 15.38
CA HIS A 69 1.16 -1.93 15.89
C HIS A 69 1.11 -3.06 16.92
N THR A 70 0.27 -2.88 17.93
CA THR A 70 0.03 -3.88 18.97
C THR A 70 -1.37 -4.49 18.84
N ILE A 71 -1.71 -5.44 19.72
CA ILE A 71 -3.06 -6.03 19.76
C ILE A 71 -4.16 -4.98 20.01
N ASP A 72 -3.84 -3.86 20.65
CA ASP A 72 -4.77 -2.77 20.92
C ASP A 72 -5.12 -1.98 19.65
N ASP A 73 -4.21 -1.95 18.67
CA ASP A 73 -4.42 -1.33 17.36
C ASP A 73 -5.19 -2.24 16.39
N ARG A 74 -5.70 -3.39 16.84
CA ARG A 74 -6.24 -4.41 15.93
C ARG A 74 -7.45 -3.92 15.13
N ARG A 75 -7.36 -4.05 13.79
CA ARG A 75 -8.36 -3.57 12.80
C ARG A 75 -8.52 -2.05 12.70
N GLN A 76 -7.57 -1.27 13.23
CA GLN A 76 -7.63 0.19 13.14
C GLN A 76 -7.23 0.72 11.76
N ASP A 77 -6.42 -0.04 11.00
CA ASP A 77 -5.94 0.33 9.67
C ASP A 77 -5.36 1.77 9.62
N THR A 78 -4.43 2.06 10.53
CA THR A 78 -3.94 3.41 10.84
C THR A 78 -2.42 3.52 10.71
N ASN A 79 -1.89 4.74 10.75
CA ASN A 79 -0.47 5.08 10.63
C ASN A 79 0.13 4.59 9.32
N LEU A 80 -0.48 4.97 8.20
CA LEU A 80 -0.10 4.52 6.86
C LEU A 80 0.53 5.65 6.04
N ARG A 81 1.55 5.32 5.26
CA ARG A 81 2.09 6.18 4.20
C ARG A 81 2.08 5.46 2.87
N LEU A 82 1.91 6.23 1.80
CA LEU A 82 2.01 5.73 0.43
C LEU A 82 3.46 5.37 0.08
N ALA A 83 3.65 4.29 -0.66
CA ALA A 83 4.94 3.82 -1.12
C ALA A 83 4.85 3.15 -2.49
N ILE A 84 5.98 3.10 -3.19
CA ILE A 84 6.20 2.32 -4.40
C ILE A 84 7.16 1.20 -4.05
N VAL A 85 6.76 -0.04 -4.30
CA VAL A 85 7.56 -1.22 -4.02
C VAL A 85 8.08 -1.78 -5.34
N ASP A 86 9.39 -1.91 -5.48
CA ASP A 86 10.00 -2.61 -6.62
C ASP A 86 10.27 -4.06 -6.24
N LEU A 87 9.60 -4.98 -6.93
CA LEU A 87 9.64 -6.42 -6.66
C LEU A 87 10.92 -7.09 -7.18
N THR A 88 11.64 -6.46 -8.09
CA THR A 88 12.89 -6.98 -8.66
C THR A 88 14.09 -6.48 -7.88
N ALA A 89 14.10 -5.19 -7.54
CA ALA A 89 15.15 -4.58 -6.73
C ALA A 89 14.96 -4.85 -5.22
N GLU A 90 13.79 -5.32 -4.81
CA GLU A 90 13.44 -5.55 -3.40
C GLU A 90 13.59 -4.28 -2.55
N THR A 91 13.05 -3.17 -3.07
CA THR A 91 13.14 -1.84 -2.44
C THR A 91 11.78 -1.21 -2.22
N ILE A 92 11.66 -0.40 -1.17
CA ILE A 92 10.46 0.39 -0.86
C ILE A 92 10.83 1.88 -0.92
N THR A 93 10.14 2.62 -1.78
CA THR A 93 10.31 4.07 -1.94
C THR A 93 9.06 4.78 -1.41
N LEU A 94 9.19 5.57 -0.35
CA LEU A 94 8.06 6.35 0.16
C LEU A 94 7.66 7.45 -0.84
N VAL A 95 6.36 7.69 -0.94
CA VAL A 95 5.85 8.84 -1.66
C VAL A 95 6.10 10.10 -0.83
N ALA A 96 7.05 10.91 -1.27
CA ALA A 96 7.52 12.07 -0.53
C ALA A 96 6.41 13.12 -0.39
N ASN A 97 6.28 13.76 0.77
CA ASN A 97 5.27 14.80 1.05
C ASN A 97 3.80 14.35 0.97
N ALA A 98 3.50 13.05 0.79
CA ALA A 98 2.16 12.53 1.05
C ALA A 98 1.88 12.58 2.56
N PRO A 99 0.65 12.93 2.98
CA PRO A 99 0.27 12.88 4.39
C PRO A 99 0.29 11.43 4.91
N GLU A 100 0.51 11.27 6.20
CA GLU A 100 0.14 10.04 6.89
C GLU A 100 -1.40 9.99 7.02
N PHE A 101 -1.98 8.79 6.92
CA PHE A 101 -3.43 8.62 6.93
C PHE A 101 -3.83 7.26 7.53
N SER A 102 -5.14 7.06 7.66
CA SER A 102 -5.74 5.76 7.96
C SER A 102 -6.45 5.20 6.73
N GLY A 103 -6.39 3.89 6.51
CA GLY A 103 -7.00 3.20 5.38
C GLY A 103 -8.51 2.98 5.53
N ASN A 104 -9.17 3.75 6.41
CA ASN A 104 -10.61 3.72 6.62
C ASN A 104 -11.14 2.31 6.98
N GLY A 105 -10.45 1.64 7.90
CA GLY A 105 -10.83 0.32 8.43
C GLY A 105 -10.71 -0.83 7.44
N GLY A 106 -9.84 -0.71 6.43
CA GLY A 106 -9.50 -1.79 5.49
C GLY A 106 -10.60 -2.12 4.47
N ARG A 107 -11.61 -1.27 4.31
CA ARG A 107 -12.77 -1.53 3.45
C ARG A 107 -12.47 -1.41 1.96
N SER A 108 -11.55 -0.52 1.58
CA SER A 108 -11.19 -0.29 0.19
C SER A 108 -9.86 0.46 0.09
N PHE A 109 -8.98 0.01 -0.80
CA PHE A 109 -7.85 0.80 -1.28
C PHE A 109 -8.14 1.28 -2.69
N ALA A 110 -8.81 2.43 -2.79
CA ALA A 110 -9.12 3.04 -4.07
C ALA A 110 -7.86 3.65 -4.67
N ALA A 111 -7.23 2.91 -5.57
CA ALA A 111 -6.06 3.31 -6.33
C ALA A 111 -6.22 2.88 -7.80
N PHE A 112 -5.85 3.76 -8.73
CA PHE A 112 -5.96 3.52 -10.17
C PHE A 112 -4.74 4.09 -10.91
N LEU A 113 -4.11 3.29 -11.76
CA LEU A 113 -2.97 3.72 -12.57
C LEU A 113 -3.46 4.22 -13.95
N GLU A 114 -2.99 5.40 -14.35
CA GLU A 114 -3.15 5.94 -15.70
C GLU A 114 -1.95 6.83 -16.04
N ASP A 115 -1.38 6.67 -17.24
CA ASP A 115 -0.31 7.53 -17.77
C ASP A 115 0.86 7.79 -16.80
N GLY A 116 1.35 6.72 -16.16
CA GLY A 116 2.46 6.76 -15.21
C GLY A 116 2.14 7.36 -13.85
N LYS A 117 0.84 7.58 -13.56
CA LYS A 117 0.38 8.20 -12.33
C LYS A 117 -0.67 7.35 -11.63
N VAL A 118 -0.55 7.25 -10.32
CA VAL A 118 -1.55 6.56 -9.49
C VAL A 118 -2.46 7.58 -8.83
N TYR A 119 -3.75 7.45 -9.09
CA TYR A 119 -4.81 8.22 -8.46
C TYR A 119 -5.31 7.45 -7.24
N SER A 120 -5.12 8.00 -6.04
CA SER A 120 -5.51 7.35 -4.79
C SER A 120 -6.30 8.28 -3.89
N ALA A 121 -7.32 7.75 -3.20
CA ALA A 121 -8.08 8.51 -2.21
C ALA A 121 -7.42 8.45 -0.83
N ILE A 122 -7.23 9.61 -0.20
CA ILE A 122 -6.73 9.72 1.18
C ILE A 122 -7.63 10.69 1.95
N ALA A 123 -8.07 10.29 3.14
CA ALA A 123 -8.69 11.18 4.10
C ALA A 123 -7.61 11.89 4.93
N ASP A 124 -7.73 13.21 5.10
CA ASP A 124 -6.91 13.94 6.07
C ASP A 124 -7.40 13.73 7.50
N GLU A 125 -6.73 14.36 8.47
CA GLU A 125 -7.05 14.25 9.90
C GLU A 125 -8.46 14.74 10.25
N GLN A 126 -9.05 15.61 9.41
CA GLN A 126 -10.41 16.10 9.56
C GLN A 126 -11.45 15.20 8.87
N GLY A 127 -11.00 14.12 8.23
CA GLY A 127 -11.84 13.18 7.49
C GLY A 127 -12.21 13.66 6.09
N VAL A 128 -11.60 14.74 5.59
CA VAL A 128 -11.86 15.24 4.23
C VAL A 128 -11.11 14.36 3.24
N VAL A 129 -11.86 13.70 2.35
CA VAL A 129 -11.29 12.81 1.35
C VAL A 129 -10.78 13.62 0.16
N ASN A 130 -9.54 13.37 -0.24
CA ASN A 130 -8.91 14.00 -1.39
C ASN A 130 -8.36 12.92 -2.34
N ILE A 131 -8.45 13.18 -3.64
CA ILE A 131 -7.75 12.37 -4.65
C ILE A 131 -6.34 12.92 -4.80
N TYR A 132 -5.34 12.07 -4.58
CA TYR A 132 -3.94 12.37 -4.83
C TYR A 132 -3.50 11.71 -6.13
N GLN A 133 -2.78 12.45 -6.96
CA GLN A 133 -2.11 11.96 -8.14
C GLN A 133 -0.63 11.77 -7.82
N THR A 134 -0.18 10.52 -7.68
CA THR A 134 1.22 10.19 -7.44
C THR A 134 1.93 9.87 -8.73
N ASP A 135 3.01 10.61 -9.04
CA ASP A 135 3.91 10.25 -10.13
C ASP A 135 4.77 9.04 -9.72
N VAL A 136 4.71 7.97 -10.51
CA VAL A 136 5.39 6.71 -10.18
C VAL A 136 6.90 6.82 -10.34
N ALA A 137 7.39 7.63 -11.28
CA ALA A 137 8.81 7.75 -11.56
C ALA A 137 9.54 8.55 -10.48
N THR A 138 8.88 9.59 -9.94
CA THR A 138 9.48 10.47 -8.93
C THR A 138 9.02 10.19 -7.51
N ALA A 139 8.02 9.31 -7.32
CA ALA A 139 7.39 9.05 -6.03
C ALA A 139 6.90 10.34 -5.34
N THR A 140 6.27 11.23 -6.10
CA THR A 140 5.76 12.51 -5.58
C THR A 140 4.26 12.66 -5.83
N PRO A 141 3.47 13.12 -4.84
CA PRO A 141 2.05 13.31 -4.95
C PRO A 141 1.74 14.77 -5.33
N THR A 142 0.65 14.94 -6.07
CA THR A 142 -0.05 16.21 -6.24
C THR A 142 -1.45 16.07 -5.67
N LYS A 143 -1.84 16.97 -4.77
CA LYS A 143 -3.19 17.01 -4.20
C LYS A 143 -4.17 17.45 -5.29
N GLY A 144 -5.20 16.65 -5.54
CA GLY A 144 -6.23 16.89 -6.54
C GLY A 144 -7.57 17.23 -5.91
N ALA A 145 -8.64 16.64 -6.45
CA ALA A 145 -10.02 16.96 -6.08
C ALA A 145 -10.35 16.59 -4.63
N VAL A 146 -11.19 17.41 -3.99
CA VAL A 146 -11.87 17.07 -2.74
C VAL A 146 -13.12 16.27 -3.08
N VAL A 147 -13.39 15.20 -2.32
CA VAL A 147 -14.56 14.35 -2.48
C VAL A 147 -15.46 14.51 -1.25
N GLU A 148 -16.69 14.95 -1.47
CA GLU A 148 -17.73 15.00 -0.43
C GLU A 148 -18.31 13.60 -0.17
N ALA A 149 -17.53 12.76 0.52
CA ALA A 149 -17.92 11.43 0.92
C ALA A 149 -17.14 11.01 2.18
N THR A 150 -17.63 9.98 2.87
CA THR A 150 -16.88 9.36 3.97
C THR A 150 -15.79 8.41 3.49
N PHE A 151 -15.90 7.89 2.26
CA PHE A 151 -14.88 7.09 1.60
C PHE A 151 -15.08 6.99 0.09
N VAL A 152 -14.04 6.54 -0.61
CA VAL A 152 -14.08 6.21 -2.05
C VAL A 152 -13.88 4.70 -2.19
N GLY A 153 -14.86 4.00 -2.77
CA GLY A 153 -14.80 2.54 -2.95
C GLY A 153 -13.95 2.08 -4.14
N GLY A 154 -13.72 2.95 -5.13
CA GLY A 154 -12.93 2.66 -6.32
C GLY A 154 -12.78 3.89 -7.21
N ILE A 155 -11.74 3.87 -8.05
CA ILE A 155 -11.44 4.92 -9.04
C ILE A 155 -11.24 4.22 -10.38
N THR A 156 -11.79 4.80 -11.45
CA THR A 156 -11.60 4.31 -12.83
C THR A 156 -11.76 5.46 -13.82
N LYS A 157 -11.22 5.27 -15.03
CA LYS A 157 -11.43 6.17 -16.16
C LYS A 157 -12.76 5.85 -16.87
N LEU A 158 -13.55 6.87 -17.17
CA LEU A 158 -14.74 6.75 -18.01
C LEU A 158 -14.33 6.71 -19.49
N GLN A 159 -15.01 5.87 -20.27
CA GLN A 159 -14.85 5.76 -21.71
C GLN A 159 -15.86 6.64 -22.45
#